data_AF-W9WC56-F1
#
_entry.id   AF-W9WC56-F1
#
_cell.length_a   1.000
_cell.length_b   1.000
_cell.length_c   1.000
_cell.angle_alpha   90.00
_cell.angle_beta   90.00
_cell.angle_gamma   90.00
#
_symmetry.space_group_name_H-M   'P 1'
#
loop_
_entity.id
_entity.type
_entity.pdbx_description
1 polymer ?
#
loop_
_entity_poly.entity_id
_entity_poly.type
_entity_poly.pdbx_seq_one_letter_code
_entity_poly.pdbx_strand_id
1 'polypeptide(L)'
;MNHSFPANPSVEAQQDAAWKNLVLAFLSYHPPATMNPWLRNALGDLVQGFFATSQDQTMQGLLNALDARYNVTGLIDGVSLATIRNSAANQATTMPQQQPQLFHPPQPTQPAALQYAFTNAPTMPPAPSLPNLPLPPPPRPPFATQQPTRGRCFPPNLNRSVTIKWRQNDWAYVCDLCGHTHPDRGDFGRHMMIGALRSGFKIVSADPENDRHWYAVDEAGNEYMGDIVACTRNKEKGGKRVQVPHPPPCGPRIVAFERPRRQRARIAAETKANAAKSRKQKNEETGKDKDHREGAQE
;
A
#
# COMPACT_ATOMS: atom_id res chain seq x y z
N MET A 1 19.50 -8.11 32.24
CA MET A 1 19.70 -6.66 32.43
C MET A 1 19.70 -6.03 31.04
N ASN A 2 18.57 -5.47 30.60
CA ASN A 2 18.47 -4.80 29.30
C ASN A 2 19.02 -3.38 29.46
N HIS A 3 20.20 -3.12 28.91
CA HIS A 3 20.75 -1.78 28.83
C HIS A 3 19.93 -0.98 27.82
N SER A 4 19.02 -0.15 28.34
CA SER A 4 18.38 0.89 27.54
C SER A 4 19.42 1.98 27.30
N PHE A 5 19.88 2.09 26.06
CA PHE A 5 20.70 3.22 25.64
C PHE A 5 19.82 4.48 25.68
N PRO A 6 20.29 5.60 26.23
CA PRO A 6 19.55 6.86 26.18
C PRO A 6 19.36 7.25 24.71
N ALA A 7 18.10 7.31 24.27
CA ALA A 7 17.77 7.75 22.93
C ALA A 7 18.21 9.20 22.74
N ASN A 8 18.69 9.53 21.54
CA ASN A 8 19.04 10.90 21.20
C ASN A 8 17.73 11.70 21.02
N PRO A 9 17.44 12.69 21.88
CA PRO A 9 16.14 13.39 21.90
C PRO A 9 15.83 14.09 20.58
N SER A 10 16.86 14.44 19.79
CA SER A 10 16.68 15.04 18.47
C SER A 10 16.08 14.07 17.43
N VAL A 11 16.35 12.76 17.57
CA VAL A 11 15.87 11.76 16.61
C VAL A 11 14.40 11.42 16.89
N GLU A 12 14.03 11.30 18.16
CA GLU A 12 12.64 11.05 18.58
C GLU A 12 11.73 12.21 18.15
N ALA A 13 12.13 13.46 18.37
CA ALA A 13 11.35 14.62 17.94
C ALA A 13 11.12 14.66 16.42
N GLN A 14 12.11 14.22 15.63
CA GLN A 14 11.99 14.14 14.18
C GLN A 14 11.05 13.00 13.75
N GLN A 15 11.12 11.84 14.43
CA GLN A 15 10.22 10.71 14.18
C GLN A 15 8.77 11.06 14.52
N ASP A 16 8.54 11.71 15.66
CA ASP A 16 7.22 12.18 16.09
C ASP A 16 6.61 13.15 15.09
N ALA A 17 7.40 14.13 14.64
CA ALA A 17 6.94 15.11 13.64
C ALA A 17 6.59 14.44 12.30
N ALA A 18 7.43 13.51 11.84
CA ALA A 18 7.18 12.78 10.60
C ALA A 18 5.93 11.91 10.69
N TRP A 19 5.78 11.13 11.77
CA TRP A 19 4.64 10.26 11.98
C TRP A 19 3.35 11.06 12.13
N LYS A 20 3.36 12.14 12.94
CA LYS A 20 2.22 13.05 13.09
C LYS A 20 1.73 13.60 11.75
N ASN A 21 2.64 14.07 10.89
CA ASN A 21 2.26 14.59 9.58
C ASN A 21 1.62 13.52 8.69
N LEU A 22 2.12 12.29 8.73
CA LEU A 22 1.52 11.16 7.99
C LEU A 22 0.11 10.84 8.49
N VAL A 23 -0.10 10.81 9.82
CA VAL A 23 -1.42 10.55 10.41
C VAL A 23 -2.43 11.64 10.01
N LEU A 24 -2.03 12.91 10.12
CA LEU A 24 -2.89 14.03 9.75
C LEU A 24 -3.23 14.02 8.26
N ALA A 25 -2.27 13.70 7.39
CA ALA A 25 -2.53 13.51 5.97
C ALA A 25 -3.48 12.32 5.71
N PHE A 26 -3.27 11.19 6.38
CA PHE A 26 -4.14 10.03 6.21
C PHE A 26 -5.59 10.35 6.60
N LEU A 27 -5.78 11.04 7.74
CA LEU A 27 -7.09 11.49 8.21
C LEU A 27 -7.76 12.50 7.27
N SER A 28 -6.99 13.37 6.59
CA SER A 28 -7.56 14.37 5.68
C SER A 28 -7.95 13.78 4.33
N TYR A 29 -7.16 12.86 3.79
CA TYR A 29 -7.35 12.34 2.43
C TYR A 29 -8.23 11.09 2.31
N HIS A 30 -8.43 10.34 3.40
CA HIS A 30 -9.11 9.04 3.33
C HIS A 30 -10.38 8.98 4.19
N PRO A 31 -11.57 9.25 3.65
CA PRO A 31 -12.82 9.00 4.37
C PRO A 31 -12.97 7.52 4.76
N PRO A 32 -13.59 7.18 5.90
CA PRO A 32 -13.83 5.77 6.30
C PRO A 32 -14.55 4.96 5.23
N ALA A 33 -15.49 5.58 4.51
CA ALA A 33 -16.24 4.94 3.42
C ALA A 33 -15.35 4.51 2.23
N THR A 34 -14.16 5.08 2.08
CA THR A 34 -13.21 4.71 1.02
C THR A 34 -12.26 3.58 1.42
N MET A 35 -12.37 3.06 2.65
CA MET A 35 -11.44 2.07 3.17
C MET A 35 -11.51 0.78 2.34
N ASN A 36 -10.42 0.49 1.66
CA ASN A 36 -10.21 -0.74 0.88
C ASN A 36 -9.02 -1.52 1.47
N PRO A 37 -8.77 -2.77 1.03
CA PRO A 37 -7.69 -3.59 1.60
C PRO A 37 -6.30 -2.95 1.50
N TRP A 38 -6.03 -2.17 0.45
CA TRP A 38 -4.75 -1.47 0.30
C TRP A 38 -4.61 -0.34 1.33
N LEU A 39 -5.65 0.47 1.52
CA LEU A 39 -5.67 1.51 2.57
C LEU A 39 -5.62 0.91 3.97
N ARG A 40 -6.22 -0.27 4.18
CA ARG A 40 -6.12 -1.02 5.44
C ARG A 40 -4.66 -1.41 5.74
N ASN A 41 -3.91 -1.85 4.74
CA ASN A 41 -2.48 -2.16 4.89
C ASN A 41 -1.66 -0.88 5.17
N ALA A 42 -1.93 0.21 4.43
CA ALA A 42 -1.27 1.49 4.69
C ALA A 42 -1.55 2.01 6.11
N LEU A 43 -2.78 1.85 6.60
CA LEU A 43 -3.13 2.13 7.99
C LEU A 43 -2.36 1.23 8.96
N GLY A 44 -2.18 -0.06 8.63
CA GLY A 44 -1.33 -0.98 9.37
C GLY A 44 0.12 -0.52 9.49
N ASP A 45 0.75 -0.11 8.39
CA ASP A 45 2.12 0.44 8.39
C ASP A 45 2.21 1.71 9.24
N LEU A 46 1.18 2.56 9.17
CA LEU A 46 1.10 3.80 9.94
C LEU A 46 0.94 3.53 11.44
N VAL A 47 0.11 2.55 11.82
CA VAL A 47 -0.03 2.07 13.19
C VAL A 47 1.28 1.43 13.68
N GLN A 48 1.98 0.67 12.86
CA GLN A 48 3.28 0.10 13.24
C GLN A 48 4.34 1.19 13.50
N GLY A 49 4.30 2.29 12.72
CA GLY A 49 5.17 3.44 12.89
C GLY A 49 5.02 4.14 14.25
N PHE A 50 3.85 4.03 14.91
CA PHE A 50 3.62 4.61 16.24
C PHE A 50 4.62 4.09 17.27
N PHE A 51 5.00 2.81 17.21
CA PHE A 51 5.92 2.20 18.17
C PHE A 51 7.36 2.69 18.04
N ALA A 52 7.67 3.42 16.97
CA ALA A 52 8.95 4.09 16.77
C ALA A 52 8.90 5.59 17.14
N THR A 53 7.79 6.08 17.70
CA THR A 53 7.65 7.44 18.23
C THR A 53 7.95 7.49 19.73
N SER A 54 7.99 8.68 20.31
CA SER A 54 8.05 8.87 21.77
C SER A 54 6.85 8.27 22.52
N GLN A 55 5.76 7.97 21.81
CA GLN A 55 4.49 7.52 22.37
C GLN A 55 3.97 8.48 23.45
N ASP A 56 4.30 9.77 23.33
CA ASP A 56 3.78 10.81 24.20
C ASP A 56 2.25 10.96 24.07
N GLN A 57 1.69 11.84 24.90
CA GLN A 57 0.25 12.10 24.89
C GLN A 57 -0.26 12.56 23.51
N THR A 58 0.55 13.33 22.78
CA THR A 58 0.21 13.81 21.44
C THR A 58 0.07 12.64 20.47
N MET A 59 1.04 11.72 20.46
CA MET A 59 1.04 10.56 19.57
C MET A 59 -0.09 9.58 19.93
N GLN A 60 -0.32 9.35 21.22
CA GLN A 60 -1.43 8.54 21.72
C GLN A 60 -2.79 9.11 21.30
N GLY A 61 -2.98 10.43 21.40
CA GLY A 61 -4.20 11.10 20.95
C GLY A 61 -4.47 10.91 19.45
N LEU A 62 -3.43 10.97 18.63
CA LEU A 62 -3.52 10.72 17.19
C LEU A 62 -3.86 9.27 16.86
N LEU A 63 -3.27 8.31 17.59
CA LEU A 63 -3.62 6.89 17.42
C LEU A 63 -5.08 6.62 17.82
N ASN A 64 -5.55 7.22 18.91
CA ASN A 64 -6.95 7.14 19.32
C ASN A 64 -7.90 7.76 18.27
N ALA A 65 -7.50 8.85 17.61
CA ALA A 65 -8.27 9.44 16.52
C ALA A 65 -8.37 8.50 15.30
N LEU A 66 -7.28 7.80 14.96
CA LEU A 66 -7.30 6.76 13.92
C LEU A 66 -8.21 5.59 14.30
N ASP A 67 -8.11 5.12 15.55
CA ASP A 67 -8.93 4.03 16.06
C ASP A 67 -10.43 4.36 16.00
N ALA A 68 -10.82 5.54 16.51
CA ALA A 68 -12.19 6.00 16.49
C ALA A 68 -12.77 6.10 15.07
N ARG A 69 -11.93 6.42 14.08
CA ARG A 69 -12.37 6.66 12.70
C ARG A 69 -12.32 5.43 11.80
N TYR A 70 -11.37 4.52 12.01
CA TYR A 70 -11.11 3.41 11.09
C TYR A 70 -11.15 2.03 11.75
N ASN A 71 -11.33 1.96 13.07
CA ASN A 71 -11.26 0.74 13.87
C ASN A 71 -9.95 -0.02 13.62
N VAL A 72 -8.90 0.31 14.39
CA VAL A 72 -7.57 -0.32 14.25
C VAL A 72 -7.47 -1.68 14.94
N THR A 73 -8.59 -2.21 15.46
CA THR A 73 -8.64 -3.57 16.02
C THR A 73 -8.15 -4.58 14.99
N GLY A 74 -7.25 -5.46 15.41
CA GLY A 74 -6.59 -6.45 14.55
C GLY A 74 -5.37 -5.95 13.78
N LEU A 75 -5.10 -4.64 13.77
CA LEU A 75 -3.83 -4.08 13.28
C LEU A 75 -2.81 -3.88 14.41
N ILE A 76 -3.28 -3.78 15.64
CA ILE A 76 -2.48 -3.65 16.85
C ILE A 76 -2.93 -4.71 17.85
N ASP A 77 -2.04 -5.13 18.74
CA ASP A 77 -2.39 -6.04 19.83
C ASP A 77 -3.44 -5.43 20.76
N GLY A 78 -4.44 -6.22 21.16
CA GLY A 78 -5.58 -5.74 21.95
C GLY A 78 -5.17 -5.15 23.30
N VAL A 79 -4.11 -5.68 23.93
CA VAL A 79 -3.60 -5.19 25.21
C VAL A 79 -2.93 -3.83 25.03
N SER A 80 -2.14 -3.66 23.98
CA SER A 80 -1.54 -2.36 23.65
C SER A 80 -2.61 -1.31 23.37
N LEU A 81 -3.64 -1.63 22.59
CA LEU A 81 -4.73 -0.69 22.29
C LEU A 81 -5.50 -0.27 23.54
N ALA A 82 -5.83 -1.24 24.41
CA ALA A 82 -6.48 -0.96 25.68
C ALA A 82 -5.62 -0.04 26.57
N THR A 83 -4.31 -0.29 26.63
CA THR A 83 -3.37 0.54 27.39
C THR A 83 -3.36 1.99 26.90
N ILE A 84 -3.34 2.20 25.57
CA ILE A 84 -3.33 3.53 24.95
C ILE A 84 -4.67 4.27 25.12
N ARG A 85 -5.79 3.55 25.08
CA ARG A 85 -7.12 4.13 25.37
C ARG A 85 -7.21 4.56 26.83
N ASN A 86 -6.72 3.73 27.75
CA ASN A 86 -6.77 4.01 29.19
C ASN A 86 -5.83 5.13 29.61
N SER A 87 -4.63 5.21 29.04
CA SER A 87 -3.69 6.31 29.32
C SER A 87 -4.27 7.66 28.89
N ALA A 88 -5.02 7.72 27.78
CA ALA A 88 -5.71 8.93 27.35
C ALA A 88 -6.89 9.29 28.27
N ALA A 89 -7.70 8.30 28.67
CA ALA A 89 -8.84 8.51 29.57
C ALA A 89 -8.42 9.02 30.95
N ASN A 90 -7.35 8.45 31.52
CA ASN A 90 -6.85 8.85 32.83
C ASN A 90 -6.33 10.30 32.84
N GLN A 91 -5.84 10.82 31.71
CA GLN A 91 -5.34 12.19 31.61
C GLN A 91 -6.45 13.25 31.54
N ALA A 92 -7.64 12.90 31.04
CA ALA A 92 -8.80 13.79 31.09
C ALA A 92 -9.26 14.07 32.54
N THR A 93 -8.97 13.15 33.46
CA THR A 93 -9.36 13.22 34.87
C THR A 93 -8.35 13.98 35.73
N THR A 94 -7.07 14.09 35.31
CA THR A 94 -6.00 14.70 36.12
C THR A 94 -5.82 16.20 35.90
N MET A 95 -6.56 16.82 34.97
CA MET A 95 -6.67 18.28 34.96
C MET A 95 -7.57 18.70 36.12
N PRO A 96 -7.07 19.38 37.16
CA PRO A 96 -7.95 19.97 38.15
C PRO A 96 -8.86 20.93 37.40
N GLN A 97 -10.16 20.64 37.46
CA GLN A 97 -11.21 21.52 37.00
C GLN A 97 -11.05 22.84 37.77
N GLN A 98 -10.26 23.78 37.23
CA GLN A 98 -10.32 25.18 37.62
C GLN A 98 -11.70 25.65 37.21
N GLN A 99 -12.66 25.48 38.12
CA GLN A 99 -13.90 26.21 38.11
C GLN A 99 -13.55 27.69 37.90
N PRO A 100 -14.01 28.32 36.82
CA PRO A 100 -13.93 29.77 36.70
C PRO A 100 -14.72 30.35 37.89
N GLN A 101 -14.02 31.02 38.79
CA GLN A 101 -14.65 31.86 39.81
C GLN A 101 -15.49 32.90 39.06
N LEU A 102 -16.81 32.72 39.10
CA LEU A 102 -17.82 33.61 38.52
C LEU A 102 -17.78 34.96 39.25
N PHE A 103 -16.90 35.85 38.83
CA PHE A 103 -17.08 37.28 39.06
C PHE A 103 -18.30 37.74 38.25
N HIS A 104 -19.37 38.05 38.98
CA HIS A 104 -20.55 38.73 38.45
C HIS A 104 -20.16 40.13 37.97
N PRO A 105 -20.38 40.49 36.69
CA PRO A 105 -20.43 41.89 36.29
C PRO A 105 -21.78 42.50 36.67
N PRO A 106 -21.84 43.81 36.98
CA PRO A 106 -23.08 44.50 37.26
C PRO A 106 -23.97 44.53 36.01
N GLN A 107 -25.22 44.15 36.23
CA GLN A 107 -26.30 44.09 35.27
C GLN A 107 -26.62 45.50 34.71
N PRO A 108 -26.51 45.73 33.39
CA PRO A 108 -27.14 46.89 32.79
C PRO A 108 -28.64 46.64 32.65
N THR A 109 -29.41 47.61 33.11
CA THR A 109 -30.86 47.72 33.00
C THR A 109 -31.30 47.51 31.54
N GLN A 110 -32.06 46.44 31.28
CA GLN A 110 -32.71 46.24 29.99
C GLN A 110 -33.91 47.18 29.84
N PRO A 111 -34.06 47.90 28.72
CA PRO A 111 -35.34 48.48 28.33
C PRO A 111 -36.24 47.43 27.66
N ALA A 112 -37.54 47.69 27.74
CA ALA A 112 -38.64 46.82 27.36
C ALA A 112 -38.55 46.25 25.92
N ALA A 113 -38.98 44.99 25.79
CA ALA A 113 -39.09 44.25 24.55
C ALA A 113 -40.04 44.94 23.56
N LEU A 114 -39.57 45.22 22.34
CA LEU A 114 -40.41 45.45 21.17
C LEU A 114 -40.67 44.11 20.46
N GLN A 115 -41.94 43.77 20.36
CA GLN A 115 -42.45 42.67 19.54
C GLN A 115 -42.25 43.04 18.05
N TYR A 116 -41.40 42.31 17.35
CA TYR A 116 -41.32 42.37 15.88
C TYR A 116 -42.11 41.20 15.29
N ALA A 117 -43.26 41.51 14.72
CA ALA A 117 -43.98 40.63 13.81
C ALA A 117 -43.23 40.58 12.47
N PHE A 118 -42.82 39.37 12.05
CA PHE A 118 -42.30 39.15 10.71
C PHE A 118 -43.46 39.03 9.71
N THR A 119 -43.71 40.10 8.97
CA THR A 119 -44.57 40.10 7.78
C THR A 119 -43.76 39.83 6.51
N ASN A 120 -44.26 38.86 5.73
CA ASN A 120 -44.14 38.67 4.29
C ASN A 120 -42.75 38.44 3.67
N ALA A 121 -42.53 37.19 3.24
CA ALA A 121 -41.49 36.80 2.30
C ALA A 121 -41.81 37.33 0.88
N PRO A 122 -40.81 37.79 0.11
CA PRO A 122 -41.03 38.26 -1.26
C PRO A 122 -41.26 37.08 -2.21
N THR A 123 -42.41 37.13 -2.90
CA THR A 123 -42.74 36.25 -4.03
C THR A 123 -41.78 36.53 -5.19
N MET A 124 -40.92 35.56 -5.49
CA MET A 124 -40.08 35.56 -6.69
C MET A 124 -40.94 35.39 -7.95
N PRO A 125 -40.61 36.06 -9.06
CA PRO A 125 -41.30 35.87 -10.33
C PRO A 125 -41.03 34.46 -10.91
N PRO A 126 -41.97 33.91 -11.69
CA PRO A 126 -41.83 32.59 -12.30
C PRO A 126 -40.67 32.57 -13.31
N ALA A 127 -39.76 31.63 -13.12
CA ALA A 127 -38.65 31.37 -14.04
C ALA A 127 -39.18 30.84 -15.39
N PRO A 128 -38.67 31.32 -16.54
CA PRO A 128 -39.06 30.82 -17.85
C PRO A 128 -38.66 29.35 -18.01
N SER A 129 -39.60 28.55 -18.51
CA SER A 129 -39.44 27.13 -18.79
C SER A 129 -38.38 26.93 -19.88
N LEU A 130 -37.19 26.46 -19.49
CA LEU A 130 -36.17 26.06 -20.45
C LEU A 130 -36.61 24.77 -21.18
N PRO A 131 -36.40 24.68 -22.51
CA PRO A 131 -36.67 23.48 -23.27
C PRO A 131 -35.79 22.32 -22.75
N ASN A 132 -36.45 21.20 -22.49
CA ASN A 132 -35.89 19.97 -21.96
C ASN A 132 -34.90 19.35 -22.98
N LEU A 133 -33.67 19.83 -23.00
CA LEU A 133 -32.58 19.21 -23.75
C LEU A 133 -32.09 17.98 -22.96
N PRO A 134 -31.94 16.81 -23.61
CA PRO A 134 -31.41 15.63 -22.94
C PRO A 134 -30.01 15.94 -22.39
N LEU A 135 -29.85 15.81 -21.07
CA LEU A 135 -28.55 15.99 -20.43
C LEU A 135 -27.52 15.08 -21.12
N PRO A 136 -26.32 15.60 -21.48
CA PRO A 136 -25.25 14.75 -21.94
C PRO A 136 -24.94 13.69 -20.87
N PRO A 137 -24.70 12.43 -21.24
CA PRO A 137 -24.37 11.40 -20.28
C PRO A 137 -23.14 11.85 -19.47
N PRO A 138 -23.13 11.63 -18.15
CA PRO A 138 -22.00 12.02 -17.31
C PRO A 138 -20.71 11.40 -17.86
N PRO A 139 -19.57 12.12 -17.79
CA PRO A 139 -18.29 11.60 -18.24
C PRO A 139 -18.03 10.25 -17.55
N ARG A 140 -17.98 9.18 -18.34
CA ARG A 140 -17.69 7.85 -17.83
C ARG A 140 -16.33 7.89 -17.15
N PRO A 141 -16.19 7.48 -15.89
CA PRO A 141 -14.90 7.39 -15.25
C PRO A 141 -14.01 6.47 -16.08
N PRO A 142 -12.77 6.88 -16.41
CA PRO A 142 -11.84 6.05 -17.15
C PRO A 142 -11.54 4.80 -16.31
N PHE A 143 -11.94 3.64 -16.81
CA PHE A 143 -11.50 2.32 -16.32
C PHE A 143 -11.79 2.01 -14.85
N ALA A 144 -13.00 2.30 -14.37
CA ALA A 144 -13.57 1.40 -13.37
C ALA A 144 -13.91 0.11 -14.10
N THR A 145 -12.96 -0.84 -14.17
CA THR A 145 -13.23 -2.23 -14.52
C THR A 145 -14.27 -2.69 -13.52
N GLN A 146 -15.54 -2.60 -13.89
CA GLN A 146 -16.63 -3.15 -13.11
C GLN A 146 -16.29 -4.63 -12.99
N GLN A 147 -15.79 -5.06 -11.83
CA GLN A 147 -15.85 -6.46 -11.52
C GLN A 147 -17.35 -6.77 -11.50
N PRO A 148 -17.86 -7.58 -12.45
CA PRO A 148 -19.27 -7.88 -12.53
C PRO A 148 -19.70 -8.36 -11.15
N THR A 149 -20.78 -7.77 -10.64
CA THR A 149 -21.36 -8.03 -9.33
C THR A 149 -21.48 -9.54 -9.08
N ARG A 150 -20.50 -10.10 -8.34
CA ARG A 150 -20.47 -11.39 -7.62
C ARG A 150 -21.34 -12.52 -8.16
N GLY A 151 -21.38 -12.71 -9.48
CA GLY A 151 -21.65 -14.02 -10.05
C GLY A 151 -20.45 -14.90 -9.72
N ARG A 152 -20.67 -16.15 -9.33
CA ARG A 152 -19.57 -17.12 -9.29
C ARG A 152 -18.93 -17.14 -10.67
N CYS A 153 -17.65 -16.84 -10.74
CA CYS A 153 -16.89 -16.87 -11.99
C CYS A 153 -16.65 -18.32 -12.43
N PHE A 154 -16.79 -19.27 -11.51
CA PHE A 154 -16.49 -20.66 -11.81
C PHE A 154 -17.71 -21.35 -12.40
N PRO A 155 -17.58 -22.02 -13.56
CA PRO A 155 -18.67 -22.86 -14.06
C PRO A 155 -18.96 -23.97 -13.04
N PRO A 156 -20.24 -24.33 -12.84
CA PRO A 156 -20.59 -25.48 -12.03
C PRO A 156 -19.90 -26.73 -12.62
N ASN A 157 -19.15 -27.46 -11.81
CA ASN A 157 -18.31 -28.61 -12.19
C ASN A 157 -16.98 -28.27 -12.87
N LEU A 158 -16.38 -27.10 -12.58
CA LEU A 158 -15.03 -26.78 -13.04
C LEU A 158 -14.04 -27.89 -12.65
N ASN A 159 -13.46 -28.54 -13.66
CA ASN A 159 -12.40 -29.51 -13.46
C ASN A 159 -11.13 -28.79 -12.97
N ARG A 160 -10.69 -29.12 -11.76
CA ARG A 160 -9.52 -28.51 -11.10
C ARG A 160 -8.22 -29.15 -11.59
N SER A 161 -7.97 -29.04 -12.89
CA SER A 161 -6.74 -29.52 -13.51
C SER A 161 -6.04 -28.40 -14.27
N VAL A 162 -4.71 -28.35 -14.14
CA VAL A 162 -3.86 -27.40 -14.88
C VAL A 162 -3.10 -28.22 -15.90
N THR A 163 -3.51 -28.18 -17.16
CA THR A 163 -2.95 -29.04 -18.22
C THR A 163 -1.73 -28.40 -18.87
N ILE A 164 -1.59 -27.07 -18.81
CA ILE A 164 -0.40 -26.35 -19.28
C ILE A 164 0.82 -26.83 -18.49
N LYS A 165 1.64 -27.64 -19.15
CA LYS A 165 2.89 -28.14 -18.57
C LYS A 165 3.90 -27.01 -18.48
N TRP A 166 4.74 -27.04 -17.45
CA TRP A 166 5.79 -26.04 -17.16
C TRP A 166 6.67 -25.65 -18.37
N ARG A 167 6.80 -26.50 -19.41
CA ARG A 167 7.66 -26.25 -20.58
C ARG A 167 6.95 -26.05 -21.90
N GLN A 168 5.62 -26.14 -21.94
CA GLN A 168 4.85 -25.82 -23.15
C GLN A 168 4.77 -24.30 -23.27
N ASN A 169 5.63 -23.75 -24.13
CA ASN A 169 5.73 -22.30 -24.35
C ASN A 169 4.77 -21.80 -25.44
N ASP A 170 3.76 -22.58 -25.79
CA ASP A 170 2.83 -22.24 -26.88
C ASP A 170 1.63 -21.44 -26.37
N TRP A 171 1.47 -21.33 -25.05
CA TRP A 171 0.39 -20.62 -24.38
C TRP A 171 0.93 -19.64 -23.35
N ALA A 172 0.20 -18.56 -23.10
CA ALA A 172 0.53 -17.54 -22.11
C ALA A 172 -0.72 -17.11 -21.34
N TYR A 173 -0.55 -16.88 -20.05
CA TYR A 173 -1.58 -16.35 -19.16
C TYR A 173 -1.69 -14.84 -19.32
N VAL A 174 -2.91 -14.32 -19.49
CA VAL A 174 -3.18 -12.88 -19.55
C VAL A 174 -3.64 -12.39 -18.18
N CYS A 175 -2.98 -11.36 -17.64
CA CYS A 175 -3.44 -10.71 -16.42
C CYS A 175 -4.77 -9.99 -16.66
N ASP A 176 -5.78 -10.27 -15.84
CA ASP A 176 -7.11 -9.68 -15.91
C ASP A 176 -7.15 -8.20 -15.51
N LEU A 177 -6.11 -7.68 -14.84
CA LEU A 177 -6.03 -6.26 -14.47
C LEU A 177 -5.27 -5.41 -15.48
N CYS A 178 -4.16 -5.90 -16.01
CA CYS A 178 -3.25 -5.11 -16.84
C CYS A 178 -3.08 -5.62 -18.27
N GLY A 179 -3.65 -6.79 -18.61
CA GLY A 179 -3.54 -7.41 -19.93
C GLY A 179 -2.16 -7.95 -20.29
N HIS A 180 -1.18 -7.88 -19.38
CA HIS A 180 0.17 -8.37 -19.65
C HIS A 180 0.20 -9.90 -19.73
N THR A 181 0.95 -10.42 -20.70
CA THR A 181 1.02 -11.86 -21.00
C THR A 181 2.23 -12.51 -20.34
N HIS A 182 2.03 -13.65 -19.68
CA HIS A 182 3.05 -14.40 -18.99
C HIS A 182 3.10 -15.85 -19.51
N PRO A 183 4.17 -16.27 -20.21
CA PRO A 183 4.28 -17.64 -20.72
C PRO A 183 4.61 -18.66 -19.61
N ASP A 184 5.18 -18.20 -18.50
CA ASP A 184 5.54 -19.05 -17.36
C ASP A 184 4.52 -18.90 -16.23
N ARG A 185 4.08 -20.05 -15.68
CA ARG A 185 3.09 -20.08 -14.59
C ARG A 185 3.62 -19.43 -13.30
N GLY A 186 4.91 -19.61 -13.00
CA GLY A 186 5.54 -19.03 -11.81
C GLY A 186 5.66 -17.51 -11.93
N ASP A 187 6.07 -17.02 -13.09
CA ASP A 187 6.11 -15.57 -13.37
C ASP A 187 4.71 -14.95 -13.31
N PHE A 188 3.70 -15.63 -13.87
CA PHE A 188 2.31 -15.20 -13.78
C PHE A 188 1.81 -15.16 -12.32
N GLY A 189 2.03 -16.22 -11.55
CA GLY A 189 1.64 -16.26 -10.13
C GLY A 189 2.29 -15.15 -9.32
N ARG A 190 3.59 -14.90 -9.54
CA ARG A 190 4.31 -13.78 -8.91
C ARG A 190 3.76 -12.42 -9.34
N HIS A 191 3.42 -12.26 -10.62
CA HIS A 191 2.77 -11.06 -11.13
C HIS A 191 1.42 -10.81 -10.44
N MET A 192 0.59 -11.84 -10.29
CA MET A 192 -0.71 -11.71 -9.64
C MET A 192 -0.59 -11.39 -8.15
N MET A 193 0.39 -11.97 -7.46
CA MET A 193 0.63 -11.69 -6.05
C MET A 193 1.10 -10.25 -5.81
N ILE A 194 2.04 -9.75 -6.61
CA ILE A 194 2.68 -8.45 -6.38
C ILE A 194 1.96 -7.32 -7.14
N GLY A 195 1.70 -7.54 -8.42
CA GLY A 195 1.06 -6.55 -9.30
C GLY A 195 -0.43 -6.39 -8.99
N ALA A 196 -1.15 -7.52 -8.93
CA ALA A 196 -2.59 -7.52 -8.64
C ALA A 196 -2.92 -7.53 -7.13
N LEU A 197 -1.92 -7.66 -6.25
CA LEU A 197 -2.08 -7.71 -4.78
C LEU A 197 -3.01 -8.85 -4.29
N ARG A 198 -2.95 -10.02 -4.94
CA ARG A 198 -3.75 -11.20 -4.58
C ARG A 198 -2.90 -12.18 -3.76
N SER A 199 -2.98 -12.10 -2.45
CA SER A 199 -2.23 -13.00 -1.54
C SER A 199 -2.70 -14.45 -1.66
N GLY A 200 -1.76 -15.39 -1.69
CA GLY A 200 -2.07 -16.81 -1.87
C GLY A 200 -2.72 -17.17 -3.20
N PHE A 201 -2.59 -16.32 -4.23
CA PHE A 201 -3.11 -16.59 -5.56
C PHE A 201 -2.62 -17.94 -6.12
N LYS A 202 -3.57 -18.80 -6.51
CA LYS A 202 -3.32 -20.14 -7.06
C LYS A 202 -4.26 -20.42 -8.22
N ILE A 203 -3.68 -20.71 -9.39
CA ILE A 203 -4.42 -21.23 -10.54
C ILE A 203 -4.92 -22.64 -10.23
N VAL A 204 -6.23 -22.84 -10.29
CA VAL A 204 -6.92 -24.12 -10.03
C VAL A 204 -7.27 -24.86 -11.31
N SER A 205 -7.51 -24.14 -12.40
CA SER A 205 -7.79 -24.73 -13.71
C SER A 205 -7.22 -23.86 -14.82
N ALA A 206 -6.63 -24.48 -15.83
CA ALA A 206 -6.16 -23.82 -17.04
C ALA A 206 -5.94 -24.90 -18.10
N ASP A 207 -6.79 -24.92 -19.12
CA ASP A 207 -6.77 -25.94 -20.14
C ASP A 207 -7.02 -25.38 -21.55
N PRO A 208 -5.99 -24.84 -22.22
CA PRO A 208 -6.17 -24.03 -23.42
C PRO A 208 -6.77 -24.78 -24.62
N GLU A 209 -6.76 -26.11 -24.61
CA GLU A 209 -7.38 -26.94 -25.64
C GLU A 209 -8.91 -26.95 -25.52
N ASN A 210 -9.42 -26.97 -24.29
CA ASN A 210 -10.86 -27.06 -23.99
C ASN A 210 -11.46 -25.72 -23.58
N ASP A 211 -10.71 -24.90 -22.85
CA ASP A 211 -11.10 -23.60 -22.34
C ASP A 211 -9.94 -22.60 -22.40
N ARG A 212 -10.13 -21.51 -23.13
CA ARG A 212 -9.15 -20.42 -23.26
C ARG A 212 -9.14 -19.49 -22.06
N HIS A 213 -9.65 -19.92 -20.91
CA HIS A 213 -9.58 -19.19 -19.67
C HIS A 213 -8.77 -19.95 -18.62
N TRP A 214 -8.06 -19.19 -17.79
CA TRP A 214 -7.54 -19.69 -16.52
C TRP A 214 -8.50 -19.31 -15.40
N TYR A 215 -8.59 -20.18 -14.40
CA TYR A 215 -9.35 -19.96 -13.17
C TYR A 215 -8.42 -20.05 -11.98
N ALA A 216 -8.57 -19.14 -11.03
CA ALA A 216 -7.73 -19.08 -9.85
C ALA A 216 -8.53 -18.72 -8.60
N VAL A 217 -7.98 -19.09 -7.45
CA VAL A 217 -8.46 -18.67 -6.14
C VAL A 217 -7.34 -18.01 -5.37
N ASP A 218 -7.66 -17.05 -4.51
CA ASP A 218 -6.72 -16.52 -3.52
C ASP A 218 -6.91 -17.16 -2.14
N GLU A 219 -6.13 -16.72 -1.17
CA GLU A 219 -6.19 -17.21 0.21
C GLU A 219 -7.53 -16.92 0.90
N ALA A 220 -8.21 -15.85 0.51
CA ALA A 220 -9.53 -15.48 1.03
C ALA A 220 -10.68 -16.25 0.36
N GLY A 221 -10.37 -17.11 -0.62
CA GLY A 221 -11.35 -17.86 -1.38
C GLY A 221 -12.05 -17.03 -2.46
N ASN A 222 -11.53 -15.86 -2.82
CA ASN A 222 -12.06 -15.10 -3.95
C ASN A 222 -11.70 -15.82 -5.26
N GLU A 223 -12.66 -15.89 -6.15
CA GLU A 223 -12.54 -16.53 -7.46
C GLU A 223 -12.15 -15.52 -8.52
N TYR A 224 -11.21 -15.89 -9.38
CA TYR A 224 -10.71 -15.08 -10.48
C TYR A 224 -10.70 -15.88 -11.77
N MET A 225 -10.90 -15.19 -12.88
CA MET A 225 -10.72 -15.73 -14.22
C MET A 225 -9.97 -14.74 -15.11
N GLY A 226 -9.36 -15.23 -16.18
CA GLY A 226 -8.83 -14.41 -17.24
C GLY A 226 -8.41 -15.26 -18.43
N ASP A 227 -7.86 -14.62 -19.45
CA ASP A 227 -7.64 -15.29 -20.74
C ASP A 227 -6.31 -16.04 -20.79
N ILE A 228 -6.27 -17.08 -21.61
CA ILE A 228 -5.08 -17.79 -22.07
C ILE A 228 -4.97 -17.58 -23.57
N VAL A 229 -3.84 -17.05 -24.01
CA VAL A 229 -3.58 -16.73 -25.42
C VAL A 229 -2.42 -17.56 -25.95
N ALA A 230 -2.41 -17.82 -27.26
CA ALA A 230 -1.26 -18.44 -27.91
C ALA A 230 -0.03 -17.54 -27.76
N CYS A 231 1.07 -18.09 -27.28
CA CYS A 231 2.30 -17.34 -27.05
C CYS A 231 3.02 -17.10 -28.38
N THR A 232 2.89 -15.89 -28.92
CA THR A 232 3.68 -15.44 -30.08
C THR A 232 5.10 -15.13 -29.63
N ARG A 233 5.92 -16.16 -29.43
CA ARG A 233 7.33 -15.97 -29.09
C ARG A 233 8.03 -15.48 -30.35
N ASN A 234 8.18 -14.16 -30.49
CA ASN A 234 9.12 -13.58 -31.45
C ASN A 234 10.53 -14.02 -31.03
N LYS A 235 10.95 -15.18 -31.53
CA LYS A 235 12.32 -15.68 -31.46
C LYS A 235 13.16 -14.80 -32.39
N GLU A 236 13.34 -13.54 -32.04
CA GLU A 236 14.38 -12.73 -32.66
C GLU A 236 15.71 -13.44 -32.32
N LYS A 237 16.32 -14.01 -33.36
CA LYS A 237 17.53 -14.84 -33.28
C LYS A 237 18.60 -14.09 -32.48
N GLY A 238 18.87 -14.55 -31.26
CA GLY A 238 19.99 -14.08 -30.43
C GLY A 238 19.74 -12.80 -29.59
N GLY A 239 18.53 -12.24 -29.60
CA GLY A 239 18.23 -11.00 -28.88
C GLY A 239 17.95 -11.23 -27.39
N LYS A 240 18.61 -10.45 -26.52
CA LYS A 240 18.21 -10.29 -25.11
C LYS A 240 16.68 -10.10 -25.06
N ARG A 241 15.98 -10.84 -24.19
CA ARG A 241 14.53 -10.64 -24.01
C ARG A 241 14.28 -9.17 -23.72
N VAL A 242 13.67 -8.46 -24.67
CA VAL A 242 13.24 -7.08 -24.46
C VAL A 242 12.21 -7.13 -23.33
N GLN A 243 12.55 -6.56 -22.18
CA GLN A 243 11.61 -6.45 -21.08
C GLN A 243 10.59 -5.39 -21.50
N VAL A 244 9.44 -5.85 -21.99
CA VAL A 244 8.29 -4.98 -22.18
C VAL A 244 7.90 -4.45 -20.81
N PRO A 245 7.86 -3.12 -20.60
CA PRO A 245 7.41 -2.54 -19.35
C PRO A 245 6.01 -3.06 -19.00
N HIS A 246 5.81 -3.45 -17.75
CA HIS A 246 4.50 -3.89 -17.28
C HIS A 246 3.53 -2.70 -17.28
N PRO A 247 2.35 -2.80 -17.92
CA PRO A 247 1.37 -1.72 -17.91
C PRO A 247 0.80 -1.48 -16.50
N PRO A 248 0.29 -0.26 -16.22
CA PRO A 248 -0.50 0.00 -15.01
C PRO A 248 -1.79 -0.85 -15.03
N PRO A 249 -2.31 -1.27 -13.85
CA PRO A 249 -1.86 -0.90 -12.50
C PRO A 249 -0.72 -1.76 -11.94
N CYS A 250 -0.38 -2.89 -12.57
CA CYS A 250 0.56 -3.86 -12.03
C CYS A 250 2.02 -3.39 -12.05
N GLY A 251 2.43 -2.71 -13.13
CA GLY A 251 3.82 -2.35 -13.36
C GLY A 251 4.48 -1.53 -12.26
N PRO A 252 3.91 -0.39 -11.84
CA PRO A 252 4.48 0.41 -10.76
C PRO A 252 4.67 -0.37 -9.46
N ARG A 253 3.74 -1.27 -9.12
CA ARG A 253 3.80 -2.11 -7.90
C ARG A 253 4.93 -3.14 -7.99
N ILE A 254 5.06 -3.79 -9.15
CA ILE A 254 6.15 -4.75 -9.39
C ILE A 254 7.50 -4.06 -9.32
N VAL A 255 7.64 -2.88 -9.94
CA VAL A 255 8.88 -2.09 -9.89
C VAL A 255 9.21 -1.68 -8.45
N ALA A 256 8.22 -1.21 -7.69
CA ALA A 256 8.39 -0.84 -6.29
C ALA A 256 8.87 -2.03 -5.44
N PHE A 257 8.27 -3.22 -5.64
CA PHE A 257 8.67 -4.44 -4.94
C PHE A 257 10.07 -4.93 -5.34
N GLU A 258 10.44 -4.85 -6.62
CA GLU A 258 11.75 -5.33 -7.08
C GLU A 258 12.90 -4.38 -6.78
N ARG A 259 12.65 -3.07 -6.63
CA ARG A 259 13.69 -2.06 -6.43
C ARG A 259 14.61 -2.36 -5.24
N PRO A 260 14.11 -2.65 -4.01
CA PRO A 260 14.98 -3.00 -2.88
C PRO A 260 15.83 -4.24 -3.13
N ARG A 261 15.27 -5.27 -3.79
CA ARG A 261 15.99 -6.50 -4.11
C ARG A 261 17.11 -6.25 -5.12
N ARG A 262 16.84 -5.47 -6.18
CA ARG A 262 17.85 -5.07 -7.17
C ARG A 262 18.95 -4.22 -6.53
N GLN A 263 18.59 -3.32 -5.62
CA GLN A 263 19.56 -2.51 -4.87
C GLN A 263 20.49 -3.38 -4.02
N ARG A 264 19.95 -4.34 -3.26
CA ARG A 264 20.75 -5.28 -2.46
C ARG A 264 21.69 -6.12 -3.34
N ALA A 265 21.21 -6.61 -4.48
CA ALA A 265 22.02 -7.36 -5.43
C ALA A 265 23.17 -6.51 -6.00
N ARG A 266 22.92 -5.24 -6.30
CA ARG A 266 23.94 -4.30 -6.78
C ARG A 266 25.02 -4.07 -5.73
N ILE A 267 24.63 -3.79 -4.49
CA ILE A 267 25.57 -3.61 -3.37
C ILE A 267 26.41 -4.88 -3.18
N ALA A 268 25.78 -6.06 -3.15
CA ALA A 268 26.50 -7.32 -3.00
C ALA A 268 27.49 -7.59 -4.14
N ALA A 269 27.11 -7.28 -5.39
CA ALA A 269 27.99 -7.40 -6.55
C ALA A 269 29.19 -6.45 -6.47
N GLU A 270 28.95 -5.20 -6.05
CA GLU A 270 29.98 -4.19 -5.84
C GLU A 270 30.94 -4.58 -4.72
N THR A 271 30.43 -5.05 -3.57
CA THR A 271 31.25 -5.57 -2.48
C THR A 271 32.12 -6.74 -2.94
N LYS A 272 31.56 -7.67 -3.71
CA LYS A 272 32.30 -8.82 -4.26
C LYS A 272 33.39 -8.36 -5.24
N ALA A 273 33.09 -7.39 -6.10
CA ALA A 273 34.06 -6.82 -7.04
C ALA A 273 35.21 -6.11 -6.31
N ASN A 274 34.92 -5.34 -5.26
CA ASN A 274 35.93 -4.67 -4.45
C ASN A 274 36.81 -5.67 -3.70
N ALA A 275 36.21 -6.71 -3.10
CA ALA A 275 36.97 -7.78 -2.45
C ALA A 275 37.90 -8.53 -3.44
N ALA A 276 37.46 -8.74 -4.68
CA ALA A 276 38.29 -9.34 -5.72
C ALA A 276 39.48 -8.44 -6.11
N LYS A 277 39.27 -7.12 -6.22
CA LYS A 277 40.34 -6.14 -6.50
C LYS A 277 41.36 -6.09 -5.37
N SER A 278 40.93 -6.07 -4.10
CA SER A 278 41.84 -6.06 -2.94
C SER A 278 42.69 -7.32 -2.87
N ARG A 279 42.13 -8.50 -3.21
CA ARG A 279 42.91 -9.75 -3.30
C ARG A 279 43.98 -9.69 -4.40
N LYS A 280 43.66 -9.08 -5.54
CA LYS A 280 44.63 -8.90 -6.63
C LYS A 280 45.77 -7.97 -6.22
N GLN A 281 45.47 -6.84 -5.58
CA GLN A 281 46.47 -5.91 -5.06
C GLN A 281 47.39 -6.56 -4.03
N LYS A 282 46.82 -7.30 -3.06
CA LYS A 282 47.62 -8.02 -2.06
C LYS A 282 48.58 -9.03 -2.69
N ASN A 283 48.14 -9.75 -3.72
CA ASN A 283 48.98 -10.72 -4.43
C ASN A 283 50.11 -10.03 -5.21
N GLU A 284 49.83 -8.88 -5.86
CA GLU A 284 50.84 -8.07 -6.56
C GLU A 284 51.90 -7.51 -5.60
N GLU A 285 51.52 -7.12 -4.39
CA GLU A 285 52.44 -6.64 -3.35
C GLU A 285 53.34 -7.79 -2.83
N THR A 286 52.75 -8.94 -2.49
CA THR A 286 53.54 -10.11 -2.04
C THR A 286 54.45 -10.71 -3.11
N GLY A 287 54.18 -10.47 -4.39
CA GLY A 287 55.02 -10.94 -5.50
C GLY A 287 56.33 -10.17 -5.60
N LYS A 288 56.33 -8.86 -5.37
CA LYS A 288 57.53 -8.01 -5.48
C LYS A 288 58.59 -8.30 -4.43
N ASP A 289 58.18 -8.68 -3.22
CA ASP A 289 59.13 -9.00 -2.15
C ASP A 289 59.89 -10.31 -2.39
N LYS A 290 59.35 -11.19 -3.24
CA LYS A 290 59.97 -12.48 -3.55
C LYS A 290 61.14 -12.33 -4.51
N ASP A 291 61.05 -11.42 -5.48
CA ASP A 291 62.11 -11.18 -6.48
C ASP A 291 63.32 -10.44 -5.89
N HIS A 292 63.15 -9.66 -4.81
CA HIS A 292 64.29 -8.97 -4.18
C HIS A 292 65.12 -9.85 -3.24
N ARG A 293 64.64 -11.04 -2.86
CA ARG A 293 65.37 -11.91 -1.92
C ARG A 293 66.35 -12.87 -2.58
N GLU A 294 66.22 -13.13 -3.88
CA GLU A 294 67.10 -14.07 -4.62
C GLU A 294 68.37 -13.40 -5.19
N GLY A 295 68.47 -12.07 -5.23
CA GLY A 295 69.64 -11.35 -5.77
C GLY A 295 70.79 -11.06 -4.80
N ALA A 296 70.77 -11.60 -3.57
CA ALA A 296 71.75 -11.28 -2.52
C ALA A 296 72.62 -12.49 -2.09
N GLN A 297 72.69 -13.55 -2.90
CA GLN A 297 73.44 -14.77 -2.58
C GLN A 297 74.54 -15.16 -3.59
N GLU A 298 74.94 -14.27 -4.49
CA GLU A 298 76.17 -14.43 -5.29
C GLU A 298 77.29 -13.48 -4.85
#